data_AF-A0A8I3AF46-F1
#
_entry.id   AF-A0A8I3AF46-F1
#
_cell.length_a   1.000
_cell.length_b   1.000
_cell.length_c   1.000
_cell.angle_alpha   90.00
_cell.angle_beta   90.00
_cell.angle_gamma   90.00
#
_symmetry.space_group_name_H-M   'P 1'
#
loop_
_entity.id
_entity.type
_entity.pdbx_description
1 polymer ?
#
loop_
_entity_poly.entity_id
_entity_poly.type
_entity_poly.pdbx_seq_one_letter_code
_entity_poly.pdbx_strand_id
1 'polypeptide(L)'
;MQRASGGGTILGGTYEKGNWEANPDPNTAIRIMKRCVELNPTLTNGKGIEALDIVRHGVGLRPTRKDGVRLETDTSIFEDGTPVVHNYGHAGWGYQGSYGCAERVVELVNELGQASKAKL
;
A
#
# COMPACT_ATOMS: atom_id res chain seq x y z
N MET A 1 -14.14 -3.11 -0.73
CA MET A 1 -13.61 -4.41 -0.22
C MET A 1 -14.18 -4.63 1.17
N GLN A 2 -14.93 -5.71 1.38
CA GLN A 2 -15.34 -6.13 2.72
C GLN A 2 -14.17 -6.85 3.39
N ARG A 3 -13.80 -6.43 4.60
CA ARG A 3 -12.73 -7.07 5.37
C ARG A 3 -13.24 -8.35 6.01
N ALA A 4 -12.33 -9.30 6.20
CA ALA A 4 -12.62 -10.57 6.87
C ALA A 4 -13.15 -10.35 8.30
N SER A 5 -13.85 -11.35 8.82
CA SER A 5 -14.30 -11.43 10.22
C SER A 5 -15.09 -10.20 10.69
N GLY A 6 -15.90 -9.61 9.80
CA GLY A 6 -16.74 -8.45 10.15
C GLY A 6 -15.96 -7.14 10.32
N GLY A 7 -14.73 -7.03 9.80
CA GLY A 7 -13.89 -5.84 9.95
C GLY A 7 -14.36 -4.57 9.21
N GLY A 8 -15.58 -4.58 8.67
CA GLY A 8 -16.19 -3.48 7.91
C GLY A 8 -15.86 -3.50 6.42
N THR A 9 -16.55 -2.63 5.67
CA THR A 9 -16.37 -2.47 4.22
C THR A 9 -15.63 -1.18 3.91
N ILE A 10 -14.54 -1.28 3.16
CA ILE A 10 -13.79 -0.12 2.66
C ILE A 10 -14.43 0.35 1.35
N LEU A 11 -14.93 1.58 1.39
CA LEU A 11 -15.33 2.37 0.23
C LEU A 11 -14.16 3.28 -0.16
N GLY A 12 -13.83 3.30 -1.44
CA GLY A 12 -12.72 4.10 -1.96
C GLY A 12 -12.97 4.50 -3.41
N GLY A 13 -12.17 5.38 -3.97
CA GLY A 13 -11.10 6.14 -3.32
C GLY A 13 -10.65 7.30 -4.18
N THR A 14 -9.46 7.81 -3.87
CA THR A 14 -8.73 8.82 -4.63
C THR A 14 -7.32 8.34 -4.97
N TYR A 15 -6.73 8.97 -5.97
CA TYR A 15 -5.33 8.80 -6.36
C TYR A 15 -4.75 10.16 -6.73
N GLU A 16 -4.14 10.83 -5.75
CA GLU A 16 -3.69 12.22 -5.86
C GLU A 16 -2.17 12.29 -5.69
N LYS A 17 -1.42 12.23 -6.80
CA LYS A 17 0.04 12.27 -6.76
C LYS A 17 0.52 13.62 -6.21
N GLY A 18 1.43 13.59 -5.24
CA GLY A 18 2.04 14.79 -4.66
C GLY A 18 1.19 15.48 -3.59
N ASN A 19 -0.01 14.98 -3.30
CA ASN A 19 -0.81 15.47 -2.18
C ASN A 19 -0.37 14.80 -0.87
N TRP A 20 -0.02 15.61 0.12
CA TRP A 20 0.42 15.19 1.46
C TRP A 20 -0.61 15.54 2.55
N GLU A 21 -1.79 16.01 2.19
CA GLU A 21 -2.86 16.26 3.14
C GLU A 21 -3.23 14.97 3.87
N ALA A 22 -3.22 15.03 5.20
CA ALA A 22 -3.50 13.89 6.07
C ALA A 22 -4.95 13.86 6.55
N ASN A 23 -5.66 14.98 6.43
CA ASN A 23 -7.04 15.11 6.88
C ASN A 23 -8.03 14.68 5.79
N PRO A 24 -9.11 13.95 6.16
CA PRO A 24 -10.18 13.65 5.21
C PRO A 24 -10.91 14.92 4.74
N ASP A 25 -11.02 15.10 3.43
CA ASP A 25 -11.87 16.15 2.83
C ASP A 25 -13.35 15.68 2.78
N PRO A 26 -14.28 16.41 3.44
CA PRO A 26 -15.70 16.03 3.48
C PRO A 26 -16.34 15.90 2.08
N ASN A 27 -15.97 16.78 1.15
CA ASN A 27 -16.50 16.74 -0.20
C ASN A 27 -16.07 15.46 -0.93
N THR A 28 -14.81 15.07 -0.77
CA THR A 28 -14.25 13.84 -1.32
C THR A 28 -14.91 12.61 -0.72
N ALA A 29 -15.15 12.59 0.60
CA ALA A 29 -15.87 11.52 1.25
C ALA A 29 -17.29 11.34 0.66
N ILE A 30 -18.05 12.44 0.53
CA ILE A 30 -19.40 12.40 -0.09
C ILE A 30 -19.34 11.86 -1.52
N ARG A 31 -18.37 12.32 -2.33
CA ARG A 31 -18.23 11.84 -3.72
C ARG A 31 -17.88 10.34 -3.78
N ILE A 32 -17.05 9.82 -2.88
CA ILE A 32 -16.74 8.39 -2.80
C ILE A 32 -18.00 7.60 -2.46
N MET A 33 -18.73 8.01 -1.42
CA MET A 33 -19.94 7.32 -0.99
C MET A 33 -20.99 7.24 -2.10
N LYS A 34 -21.24 8.36 -2.80
CA LYS A 34 -22.17 8.42 -3.94
C LYS A 34 -21.80 7.42 -5.03
N ARG A 35 -20.55 7.47 -5.53
CA ARG A 35 -20.07 6.54 -6.56
C ARG A 35 -20.16 5.08 -6.14
N CYS A 36 -19.84 4.77 -4.87
CA CYS A 36 -19.91 3.39 -4.38
C CYS A 36 -21.35 2.88 -4.29
N VAL A 37 -22.29 3.69 -3.79
CA VAL A 37 -23.71 3.31 -3.70
C VAL A 37 -24.36 3.22 -5.08
N GLU A 38 -24.00 4.10 -6.02
CA GLU A 38 -24.42 4.01 -7.42
C GLU A 38 -23.90 2.73 -8.07
N LEU A 39 -22.63 2.38 -7.84
CA LEU A 39 -22.02 1.16 -8.37
C LEU A 39 -22.61 -0.11 -7.77
N ASN A 40 -22.93 -0.09 -6.47
CA ASN A 40 -23.54 -1.21 -5.77
C ASN A 40 -24.66 -0.75 -4.81
N PRO A 41 -25.91 -0.65 -5.29
CA PRO A 41 -27.04 -0.20 -4.48
C PRO A 41 -27.37 -1.11 -3.28
N THR A 42 -26.89 -2.36 -3.28
CA THR A 42 -27.11 -3.28 -2.15
C THR A 42 -26.35 -2.85 -0.90
N LEU A 43 -25.37 -1.95 -1.01
CA LEU A 43 -24.67 -1.36 0.14
C LEU A 43 -25.64 -0.65 1.10
N THR A 44 -26.75 -0.13 0.59
CA THR A 44 -27.74 0.63 1.38
C THR A 44 -29.18 0.19 1.11
N ASN A 45 -29.38 -0.93 0.43
CA ASN A 45 -30.69 -1.40 -0.04
C ASN A 45 -31.46 -0.31 -0.81
N GLY A 46 -30.75 0.46 -1.65
CA GLY A 46 -31.33 1.53 -2.47
C GLY A 46 -31.70 2.82 -1.73
N LYS A 47 -31.39 2.95 -0.45
CA LYS A 47 -31.78 4.11 0.38
C LYS A 47 -30.87 5.34 0.25
N GLY A 48 -29.97 5.35 -0.74
CA GLY A 48 -28.99 6.42 -0.93
C GLY A 48 -27.84 6.35 0.08
N ILE A 49 -26.99 7.38 0.09
CA ILE A 49 -25.75 7.39 0.91
C ILE A 49 -26.02 7.58 2.42
N GLU A 50 -27.16 8.15 2.79
CA GLU A 50 -27.46 8.47 4.20
C GLU A 50 -27.80 7.23 5.05
N ALA A 51 -28.02 6.09 4.38
CA ALA A 51 -28.20 4.80 5.03
C ALA A 51 -26.87 4.03 5.23
N LEU A 52 -25.73 4.61 4.86
CA LEU A 52 -24.42 4.05 5.22
C LEU A 52 -24.17 4.25 6.71
N ASP A 53 -23.88 3.15 7.43
CA ASP A 53 -23.37 3.22 8.80
C ASP A 53 -21.86 3.46 8.77
N ILE A 54 -21.49 4.74 8.86
CA ILE A 54 -20.10 5.18 8.68
C ILE A 54 -19.33 4.98 9.99
N VAL A 55 -18.37 4.04 9.97
CA VAL A 55 -17.48 3.82 11.12
C VAL A 55 -16.45 4.94 11.28
N ARG A 56 -15.80 5.36 10.18
CA ARG A 56 -14.82 6.47 10.16
C ARG A 56 -14.46 6.89 8.74
N HIS A 57 -13.84 8.06 8.63
CA HIS A 57 -13.07 8.48 7.46
C HIS A 57 -11.57 8.25 7.69
N GLY A 58 -10.79 8.02 6.63
CA GLY A 58 -9.36 7.82 6.73
C GLY A 58 -8.62 8.16 5.45
N VAL A 59 -7.41 8.71 5.61
CA VAL A 59 -6.49 9.06 4.52
C VAL A 59 -5.20 8.27 4.71
N GLY A 60 -4.62 7.81 3.61
CA GLY A 60 -3.34 7.10 3.60
C GLY A 60 -2.52 7.51 2.40
N LEU A 61 -1.21 7.67 2.61
CA LEU A 61 -0.26 8.08 1.58
C LEU A 61 0.42 6.84 0.98
N ARG A 62 0.18 6.60 -0.31
CA ARG A 62 0.80 5.47 -1.03
C ARG A 62 2.28 5.78 -1.28
N PRO A 63 3.23 4.90 -0.87
CA PRO A 63 4.66 5.11 -1.05
C PRO A 63 5.07 4.82 -2.50
N THR A 64 4.68 5.70 -3.42
CA THR A 64 4.99 5.57 -4.85
C THR A 64 6.41 6.05 -5.10
N ARG A 65 7.18 5.30 -5.92
CA ARG A 65 8.49 5.71 -6.43
C ARG A 65 8.41 5.85 -7.94
N LYS A 66 9.08 6.87 -8.50
CA LYS A 66 9.04 7.21 -9.94
C LYS A 66 9.38 6.01 -10.84
N ASP A 67 10.43 5.28 -10.46
CA ASP A 67 10.96 4.15 -11.24
C ASP A 67 10.38 2.81 -10.78
N GLY A 68 9.28 2.83 -10.03
CA GLY A 68 8.70 1.63 -9.42
C GLY A 68 9.47 1.17 -8.17
N VAL A 69 9.23 -0.07 -7.76
CA VAL A 69 9.83 -0.64 -6.54
C VAL A 69 11.35 -0.73 -6.68
N ARG A 70 12.06 -0.31 -5.62
CA ARG A 70 13.50 -0.57 -5.46
C ARG A 70 13.67 -1.84 -4.65
N LEU A 71 14.20 -2.88 -5.29
CA LEU A 71 14.41 -4.20 -4.73
C LEU A 71 15.75 -4.77 -5.18
N GLU A 72 16.81 -4.37 -4.49
CA GLU A 72 18.21 -4.62 -4.87
C GLU A 72 19.13 -4.50 -3.65
N THR A 73 20.34 -5.04 -3.77
CA THR A 73 21.41 -4.87 -2.78
C THR A 73 22.29 -3.68 -3.14
N ASP A 74 22.62 -2.87 -2.13
CA ASP A 74 23.52 -1.73 -2.23
C ASP A 74 24.63 -1.86 -1.17
N THR A 75 25.88 -1.98 -1.60
CA THR A 75 27.07 -2.08 -0.71
C THR A 75 27.81 -0.76 -0.58
N SER A 76 27.29 0.32 -1.18
CA SER A 76 27.94 1.63 -1.21
C SER A 76 27.44 2.60 -0.13
N ILE A 77 26.38 2.22 0.59
CA ILE A 77 25.72 3.09 1.58
C ILE A 77 26.60 3.36 2.79
N PHE A 78 27.33 2.35 3.27
CA PHE A 78 28.14 2.44 4.48
C PHE A 78 29.62 2.28 4.15
N GLU A 79 30.47 3.08 4.79
CA GLU A 79 31.92 3.07 4.58
C GLU A 79 32.57 1.73 4.97
N ASP A 80 31.97 1.02 5.93
CA ASP A 80 32.41 -0.31 6.37
C ASP A 80 32.02 -1.44 5.41
N GLY A 81 31.33 -1.12 4.31
CA GLY A 81 30.88 -2.07 3.30
C GLY A 81 29.66 -2.90 3.72
N THR A 82 28.97 -2.54 4.82
CA THR A 82 27.75 -3.22 5.26
C THR A 82 26.70 -3.16 4.13
N PRO A 83 26.18 -4.30 3.65
CA PRO A 83 25.19 -4.31 2.58
C PRO A 83 23.80 -3.87 3.07
N VAL A 84 23.09 -3.13 2.24
CA VAL A 84 21.68 -2.76 2.43
C VAL A 84 20.83 -3.43 1.36
N VAL A 85 19.82 -4.19 1.76
CA VAL A 85 18.79 -4.68 0.82
C VAL A 85 17.61 -3.72 0.85
N HIS A 86 17.39 -3.03 -0.27
CA HIS A 86 16.23 -2.15 -0.43
C HIS A 86 14.98 -2.97 -0.74
N ASN A 87 13.84 -2.57 -0.17
CA ASN A 87 12.52 -3.11 -0.50
C ASN A 87 11.45 -2.04 -0.20
N TYR A 88 11.31 -1.06 -1.11
CA TYR A 88 10.37 0.05 -0.94
C TYR A 88 9.85 0.58 -2.28
N GLY A 89 8.81 1.43 -2.24
CA GLY A 89 8.24 2.06 -3.44
C GLY A 89 7.01 1.34 -4.02
N HIS A 90 6.29 0.55 -3.21
CA HIS A 90 5.21 -0.34 -3.66
C HIS A 90 3.89 0.36 -4.04
N ALA A 91 3.81 1.69 -4.00
CA ALA A 91 2.63 2.45 -4.39
C ALA A 91 1.32 1.88 -3.81
N GLY A 92 0.33 1.58 -4.65
CA GLY A 92 -0.97 1.03 -4.25
C GLY A 92 -1.05 -0.50 -4.16
N TRP A 93 0.04 -1.22 -4.43
CA TRP A 93 0.01 -2.68 -4.60
C TRP A 93 0.85 -3.45 -3.57
N GLY A 94 1.41 -2.79 -2.56
CA GLY A 94 2.30 -3.43 -1.58
C GLY A 94 1.75 -4.70 -0.94
N TYR A 95 0.45 -4.76 -0.63
CA TYR A 95 -0.14 -5.98 -0.07
C TYR A 95 -0.18 -7.14 -1.08
N GLN A 96 -0.67 -6.91 -2.31
CA GLN A 96 -0.81 -7.98 -3.31
C GLN A 96 0.54 -8.53 -3.82
N GLY A 97 1.61 -7.73 -3.77
CA GLY A 97 2.96 -8.15 -4.15
C GLY A 97 3.87 -8.51 -2.98
N SER A 98 3.37 -8.45 -1.74
CA SER A 98 4.19 -8.54 -0.52
C SER A 98 5.03 -9.82 -0.45
N TYR A 99 4.42 -10.98 -0.69
CA TYR A 99 5.10 -12.27 -0.63
C TYR A 99 6.23 -12.37 -1.65
N GLY A 100 5.96 -12.11 -2.93
CA GLY A 100 7.00 -12.18 -3.98
C GLY A 100 8.13 -11.17 -3.76
N CYS A 101 7.83 -9.95 -3.27
CA CYS A 101 8.88 -9.00 -2.89
C CYS A 101 9.71 -9.51 -1.71
N ALA A 102 9.08 -10.10 -0.69
CA ALA A 102 9.78 -10.66 0.47
C ALA A 102 10.64 -11.88 0.11
N GLU A 103 10.17 -12.77 -0.78
CA GLU A 103 10.95 -13.89 -1.29
C GLU A 103 12.23 -13.40 -1.99
N ARG A 104 12.12 -12.39 -2.85
CA ARG A 104 13.31 -11.81 -3.49
C ARG A 104 14.25 -11.13 -2.49
N VAL A 105 13.75 -10.52 -1.41
CA VAL A 105 14.62 -10.05 -0.32
C VAL A 105 15.39 -11.21 0.32
N VAL A 106 14.73 -12.32 0.60
CA VAL A 106 15.37 -13.52 1.19
C VAL A 106 16.46 -14.05 0.25
N GLU A 107 16.21 -14.10 -1.06
CA GLU A 107 17.22 -14.47 -2.05
C GLU A 107 18.45 -13.55 -2.01
N LEU A 108 18.25 -12.22 -2.05
CA LEU A 108 19.34 -11.24 -2.00
C LEU A 108 20.18 -11.35 -0.72
N VAL A 109 19.54 -11.58 0.42
CA VAL A 109 20.24 -11.79 1.70
C VAL A 109 21.04 -13.10 1.69
N ASN A 110 20.50 -14.16 1.10
CA ASN A 110 21.20 -15.44 0.98
C ASN A 110 22.41 -15.34 0.04
N GLU A 111 22.28 -14.63 -1.10
CA GLU A 111 23.38 -14.34 -2.03
C GLU A 111 24.56 -13.65 -1.30
N LEU A 112 24.27 -12.69 -0.42
CA LEU A 112 25.27 -12.02 0.41
C LEU A 112 25.97 -12.98 1.39
N GLY A 113 25.19 -13.84 2.06
CA GLY A 113 25.73 -14.84 2.98
C GLY A 113 26.65 -15.86 2.30
N GLN A 114 26.35 -16.24 1.06
CA GLN A 114 27.19 -17.13 0.26
C GLN A 114 28.49 -16.45 -0.19
N ALA A 115 28.41 -15.20 -0.63
CA ALA A 115 29.58 -14.42 -1.04
C ALA A 115 30.59 -14.21 0.12
N SER A 116 30.10 -14.05 1.35
CA SER A 116 30.97 -13.98 2.53
C SER A 116 31.69 -15.30 2.83
N LYS A 117 31.00 -16.44 2.64
CA LYS A 117 31.61 -17.77 2.89
C LYS A 117 32.66 -18.14 1.85
N ALA A 118 32.50 -17.72 0.60
CA ALA A 118 33.46 -17.99 -0.47
C ALA A 118 34.77 -17.17 -0.37
N LYS A 119 34.84 -16.17 0.51
CA LYS A 119 36.02 -15.32 0.75
C LYS A 119 36.88 -15.79 1.95
N LEU A 120 36.46 -16.85 2.65
CA LEU A 120 37.19 -17.50 3.74
C LEU A 120 37.90 -18.76 3.21
#